data_AF-X1VD44-F1
#
_entry.id   AF-X1VD44-F1
#
_cell.length_a   1.000
_cell.length_b   1.000
_cell.length_c   1.000
_cell.angle_alpha   90.00
_cell.angle_beta   90.00
_cell.angle_gamma   90.00
#
_symmetry.space_group_name_H-M   'P 1'
#
loop_
_entity.id
_entity.type
_entity.pdbx_description
1 polymer ?
#
loop_
_entity_poly.entity_id
_entity_poly.type
_entity_poly.pdbx_seq_one_letter_code
_entity_poly.pdbx_strand_id
1 'polypeptide(L)' 'MPFKVGIVFNFLQLPDVSKYPFVINKRNDNIIVKKGLFVSTRTIEGYLIGIIEKIVLVNEYFSDALTIKSYNS' A
#
# COMPACT_ATOMS: atom_id res chain seq x y z
N MET A 1 -18.17 -4.88 3.13
CA MET A 1 -17.76 -4.60 4.52
C MET A 1 -16.40 -3.90 4.51
N PRO A 2 -16.14 -2.95 5.43
CA PRO A 2 -14.82 -2.37 5.58
C PRO A 2 -13.82 -3.46 5.99
N PHE A 3 -12.61 -3.42 5.42
CA PHE A 3 -11.55 -4.38 5.70
C PHE A 3 -10.21 -3.66 5.90
N LYS A 4 -9.31 -4.26 6.67
CA LYS A 4 -7.98 -3.67 6.92
C LYS A 4 -7.07 -3.83 5.70
N VAL A 5 -6.94 -2.80 4.88
CA VAL A 5 -6.10 -2.81 3.66
C VAL A 5 -4.61 -2.98 4.00
N GLY A 6 -4.12 -2.30 5.04
CA GLY A 6 -2.70 -2.25 5.33
C GLY A 6 -2.36 -1.49 6.62
N ILE A 7 -1.10 -1.10 6.73
CA ILE A 7 -0.56 -0.31 7.84
C ILE A 7 0.12 0.93 7.27
N VAL A 8 -0.27 2.12 7.76
CA VAL A 8 0.37 3.38 7.37
C VAL A 8 1.83 3.35 7.79
N PHE A 9 2.72 3.65 6.84
CA PHE A 9 4.15 3.69 7.07
C PHE A 9 4.53 5.09 7.56
N ASN A 10 4.75 5.24 8.86
CA ASN A 10 5.15 6.50 9.46
C ASN A 10 6.66 6.52 9.68
N PHE A 11 7.40 6.80 8.62
CA PHE A 11 8.84 7.10 8.70
C PHE A 11 8.97 8.59 8.96
N LEU A 12 8.79 8.99 10.22
CA LEU A 12 9.09 10.31 10.79
C LEU A 12 9.25 11.45 9.75
N GLN A 13 8.18 12.24 9.57
CA GLN A 13 8.22 13.54 8.86
C GLN A 13 8.30 13.48 7.33
N LEU A 14 7.20 13.06 6.68
CA LEU A 14 6.97 13.53 5.32
C LEU A 14 6.51 15.00 5.40
N PRO A 15 7.12 15.94 4.65
CA PRO A 15 6.67 17.34 4.61
C PRO A 15 5.27 17.48 3.97
N ASP A 16 4.81 16.43 3.29
CA ASP A 16 3.53 16.37 2.62
C ASP A 16 2.49 15.59 3.46
N VAL A 17 1.69 16.34 4.23
CA VAL A 17 0.56 15.82 4.99
C VAL A 17 -0.61 15.36 4.11
N SER A 18 -0.55 15.56 2.80
CA SER A 18 -1.61 15.11 1.88
C SER A 18 -1.39 13.70 1.34
N LYS A 19 -0.19 13.14 1.49
CA LYS A 19 0.17 11.81 0.96
C LYS A 19 0.68 10.87 2.04
N TYR A 20 -0.08 9.81 2.29
CA TYR A 20 0.24 8.80 3.29
C TYR A 20 0.61 7.47 2.64
N PRO A 21 1.90 7.11 2.60
CA PRO A 21 2.29 5.77 2.17
C PRO A 21 1.83 4.73 3.20
N PHE A 22 1.46 3.56 2.71
CA PHE A 22 1.09 2.43 3.55
C PHE A 22 1.53 1.12 2.89
N VAL A 23 1.80 0.12 3.72
CA VAL A 23 2.17 -1.22 3.26
C VAL A 23 0.89 -2.05 3.17
N ILE A 24 0.66 -2.65 2.00
CA ILE A 24 -0.43 -3.60 1.78
C ILE A 24 0.02 -4.95 2.31
N ASN A 25 -0.77 -5.53 3.23
CA ASN A 25 -0.47 -6.86 3.75
C ASN A 25 -0.80 -7.93 2.70
N LYS A 26 0.05 -8.97 2.61
CA LYS A 26 -0.28 -10.17 1.84
C LYS A 26 -1.56 -10.79 2.40
N ARG A 27 -2.49 -11.10 1.50
CA ARG A 27 -3.85 -11.52 1.82
C ARG A 27 -4.20 -12.75 0.98
N ASN A 28 -4.96 -13.67 1.58
CA ASN A 28 -5.44 -14.90 0.94
C ASN A 28 -6.94 -14.81 0.60
N ASP A 29 -7.58 -13.66 0.81
CA ASP A 29 -9.03 -13.47 0.75
C ASP A 29 -9.55 -13.08 -0.65
N ASN A 30 -8.76 -13.24 -1.72
CA ASN A 30 -9.08 -12.83 -3.10
C ASN A 30 -9.51 -11.35 -3.26
N ILE A 31 -9.38 -10.51 -2.22
CA ILE A 31 -9.74 -9.10 -2.28
C ILE A 31 -8.62 -8.31 -2.95
N ILE A 32 -8.95 -7.69 -4.08
CA ILE A 32 -7.99 -6.94 -4.90
C ILE A 32 -7.92 -5.49 -4.40
N VAL A 33 -6.73 -5.07 -3.98
CA VAL A 33 -6.41 -3.66 -3.72
C VAL A 33 -5.97 -3.00 -5.03
N LYS A 34 -6.62 -1.91 -5.43
CA LYS A 34 -6.38 -1.23 -6.71
C LYS A 34 -6.41 0.29 -6.58
N LYS A 35 -5.84 0.99 -7.58
CA LYS A 35 -5.96 2.45 -7.72
C LYS A 35 -7.45 2.86 -7.74
N GLY A 36 -7.78 3.97 -7.09
CA GLY A 36 -9.13 4.50 -6.99
C GLY A 36 -9.95 3.92 -5.84
N LEU A 37 -9.43 2.96 -5.07
CA LEU A 37 -10.11 2.44 -3.89
C LEU A 37 -10.12 3.49 -2.77
N PHE A 38 -11.29 3.73 -2.17
CA PHE A 38 -11.42 4.57 -0.98
C PHE A 38 -10.86 3.85 0.24
N VAL A 39 -10.06 4.57 1.02
CA VAL A 39 -9.47 4.10 2.26
C VAL A 39 -9.68 5.12 3.37
N SER A 40 -9.70 4.64 4.61
CA SER A 40 -9.79 5.50 5.78
C SER A 40 -8.80 5.06 6.84
N THR A 41 -8.21 6.02 7.53
CA THR A 41 -7.42 5.78 8.74
C THR A 41 -7.92 6.65 9.88
N ARG A 42 -7.88 6.11 11.10
CA ARG A 42 -8.24 6.87 12.31
C ARG A 42 -6.97 7.43 12.93
N THR A 43 -6.98 8.71 13.22
CA THR A 43 -5.91 9.46 13.88
C THR A 43 -6.43 10.07 15.18
N ILE A 44 -5.55 10.76 15.92
CA ILE A 44 -5.94 11.53 17.10
C ILE A 44 -6.87 12.70 16.77
N GLU A 45 -6.81 13.24 15.55
CA GLU A 45 -7.61 14.38 15.08
C GLU A 45 -8.95 13.96 14.46
N GLY A 46 -9.14 12.66 14.18
CA GLY A 46 -10.37 12.14 13.58
C GLY A 46 -10.11 11.11 12.48
N TYR A 47 -11.03 11.01 11.53
CA TYR A 47 -10.90 10.13 10.37
C TYR A 47 -10.30 10.88 9.19
N LEU A 48 -9.23 10.32 8.62
CA LEU A 48 -8.73 10.73 7.32
C LEU A 48 -9.29 9.79 6.27
N ILE A 49 -9.92 10.35 5.25
CA ILE A 49 -10.46 9.61 4.10
C ILE A 49 -9.60 9.96 2.90
N GLY A 50 -9.17 8.94 2.17
CA GLY A 50 -8.32 9.10 1.00
C GLY A 50 -8.66 8.11 -0.11
N ILE A 51 -7.96 8.27 -1.23
CA ILE A 51 -8.05 7.41 -2.40
C ILE A 51 -6.66 6.86 -2.69
N ILE A 52 -6.57 5.57 -3.04
CA ILE A 52 -5.32 4.98 -3.50
C ILE A 52 -4.95 5.56 -4.87
N GLU A 53 -3.94 6.43 -4.92
CA GLU A 53 -3.47 7.05 -6.18
C GLU A 53 -2.44 6.19 -6.93
N LYS A 54 -1.59 5.47 -6.20
CA LYS A 54 -0.48 4.67 -6.75
C LYS A 54 -0.22 3.46 -5.86
N ILE A 55 0.01 2.30 -6.47
CA ILE A 55 0.47 1.09 -5.80
C ILE A 55 1.83 0.74 -6.39
N VAL A 56 2.85 0.63 -5.55
CA VAL A 56 4.19 0.19 -5.96
C VAL A 56 4.38 -1.22 -5.45
N LEU A 57 4.64 -2.15 -6.35
CA LEU A 57 5.00 -3.52 -5.99
C LEU A 57 6.51 -3.56 -5.76
N VAL A 58 6.94 -3.29 -4.53
CA VAL A 58 8.35 -3.47 -4.14
C VAL A 58 8.54 -4.95 -3.91
N ASN A 59 8.90 -5.67 -4.96
CA ASN A 59 9.35 -7.04 -4.84
C ASN A 59 10.88 -7.03 -4.90
N GLU A 60 11.54 -7.46 -3.83
CA GLU A 60 13.01 -7.54 -3.77
C GLU A 60 13.58 -8.28 -4.99
N TYR A 61 12.85 -9.25 -5.53
CA TYR A 61 13.24 -10.04 -6.71
C TYR A 61 13.19 -9.29 -8.05
N PHE A 62 12.42 -8.21 -8.17
CA PHE A 62 12.31 -7.42 -9.41
C PHE A 62 13.28 -6.25 -9.46
N SER A 63 14.09 -6.07 -8.41
CA SER A 63 15.21 -5.12 -8.38
C SER A 63 16.39 -5.62 -9.22
N ASP A 64 16.48 -6.93 -9.44
CA ASP A 64 17.60 -7.59 -10.10
C ASP A 64 17.10 -8.36 -11.35
N ALA A 65 17.66 -8.05 -12.52
CA ALA A 65 17.19 -8.55 -13.81
C ALA A 65 17.28 -10.08 -13.93
N LEU A 66 18.15 -10.71 -13.14
CA LEU A 66 18.36 -12.16 -13.13
C LEU A 66 17.19 -12.92 -12.50
N THR A 67 16.54 -12.37 -11.46
CA THR A 67 15.46 -13.07 -10.75
C THR A 67 14.13 -13.07 -11.49
N ILE A 68 13.94 -12.13 -12.42
CA ILE A 68 12.74 -12.08 -13.28
C ILE A 68 12.72 -13.28 -14.24
N LYS A 69 13.89 -13.72 -14.72
CA LYS A 69 14.00 -14.88 -15.63
C LYS A 69 13.73 -16.20 -14.94
N SER A 70 14.10 -16.35 -13.66
CA SER A 70 13.89 -17.59 -12.91
C SER A 70 12.45 -17.76 -12.42
N TYR A 71 11.71 -16.67 -12.19
CA TYR A 71 10.31 -16.74 -11.77
C TYR A 71 9.33 -17.08 -12.90
N ASN A 72 9.68 -16.75 -14.14
CA ASN A 72 8.84 -16.98 -15.32
C ASN A 72 9.11 -18.32 -16.04
N SER A 73 9.95 -19.19 -15.49
CA SER A 73 10.29 -20.50 -16.07
C SER A 73 9.58 -21.65 -15.39
#